data_AF-A0A2J6J425-F1
#
_entry.id   AF-A0A2J6J425-F1
#
_cell.length_a   1.000
_cell.length_b   1.000
_cell.length_c   1.000
_cell.angle_alpha   90.00
_cell.angle_beta   90.00
_cell.angle_gamma   90.00
#
_symmetry.space_group_name_H-M   'P 1'
#
loop_
_entity.id
_entity.type
_entity.pdbx_description
1 polymer ?
#
loop_
_entity_poly.entity_id
_entity_poly.type
_entity_poly.pdbx_seq_one_letter_code
_entity_poly.pdbx_strand_id
1 'polypeptide(L)'
;MKAVVPMLLLVLLMGCTAVTIVPRSYFPQGQAGPEYEIGARLVHGLYRDRLVITVNQVDVLSGETTLWRPYSSMQGTYQEIAIRAHCTAKNRGIEGMTRYTCVVTFDDRLAARLVF
;
A
#
# COMPACT_ATOMS: atom_id res chain seq x y z
N MET A 1 -15.37 -46.54 15.25
CA MET A 1 -14.86 -45.19 15.58
C MET A 1 -13.50 -45.02 14.93
N LYS A 2 -13.39 -44.23 13.85
CA LYS A 2 -12.10 -43.86 13.25
C LYS A 2 -12.09 -42.34 13.12
N ALA A 3 -11.50 -41.68 14.11
CA ALA A 3 -11.17 -40.27 14.03
C ALA A 3 -9.90 -40.16 13.17
N VAL A 4 -10.06 -39.78 11.91
CA VAL A 4 -8.96 -39.41 11.01
C VAL A 4 -9.21 -37.98 10.56
N VAL A 5 -9.10 -37.04 11.51
CA VAL A 5 -8.97 -35.61 11.23
C VAL A 5 -8.20 -35.05 12.43
N PRO A 6 -6.89 -34.79 12.29
CA PRO A 6 -6.50 -33.38 12.20
C PRO A 6 -5.16 -33.20 11.48
N MET A 7 -5.09 -33.45 10.18
CA MET A 7 -3.90 -33.09 9.38
C MET A 7 -4.24 -32.09 8.26
N LEU A 8 -5.46 -31.54 8.26
CA LEU A 8 -5.90 -30.50 7.33
C LEU A 8 -5.77 -29.08 7.89
N LEU A 9 -5.53 -28.92 9.20
CA LEU A 9 -5.52 -27.59 9.83
C LEU A 9 -4.16 -26.87 9.71
N LEU A 10 -3.08 -27.57 9.37
CA LEU A 10 -1.73 -26.99 9.37
C LEU A 10 -1.36 -26.22 8.08
N VAL A 11 -2.17 -26.32 7.02
CA VAL A 11 -1.84 -25.74 5.70
C VAL A 11 -2.49 -24.37 5.45
N LEU A 12 -3.35 -23.90 6.35
CA LEU A 12 -4.02 -22.58 6.22
C LEU A 12 -3.19 -21.39 6.71
N LEU A 13 -1.96 -21.62 7.17
CA LEU A 13 -0.99 -20.56 7.47
C LEU A 13 -0.14 -20.20 6.24
N MET A 14 -0.74 -20.24 5.04
CA MET A 14 -0.15 -19.59 3.86
C MET A 14 -0.11 -18.09 4.14
N GLY A 15 1.07 -17.63 4.54
CA GLY A 15 1.33 -16.24 4.87
C GLY A 15 0.80 -15.31 3.79
N CYS A 16 0.03 -14.31 4.21
CA CYS A 16 -0.13 -13.09 3.43
C CYS A 16 1.28 -12.57 3.15
N THR A 17 1.79 -12.78 1.94
CA THR A 17 3.00 -12.13 1.45
C THR A 17 2.66 -10.65 1.26
N ALA A 18 2.60 -9.92 2.37
CA ALA A 18 2.58 -8.47 2.35
C ALA A 18 3.99 -8.05 1.92
N VAL A 19 4.11 -7.53 0.69
CA VAL A 19 5.32 -6.81 0.29
C VAL A 19 5.39 -5.57 1.18
N THR A 20 6.24 -5.62 2.19
CA THR A 20 6.50 -4.50 3.10
C THR A 20 7.45 -3.51 2.44
N ILE A 21 7.01 -2.27 2.38
CA ILE A 21 7.70 -1.16 1.71
C ILE A 21 8.68 -0.50 2.67
N VAL A 22 9.72 0.12 2.11
CA VAL A 22 10.61 1.04 2.82
C VAL A 22 9.86 2.35 3.13
N PRO A 23 9.51 2.62 4.40
CA PRO A 23 8.83 3.85 4.77
C PRO A 23 9.69 5.08 4.43
N ARG A 24 9.02 6.22 4.17
CA ARG A 24 9.65 7.52 3.94
C ARG A 24 9.15 8.53 4.95
N SER A 25 10.09 9.19 5.61
CA SER A 25 9.80 10.30 6.50
C SER A 25 9.35 11.55 5.75
N TYR A 26 8.36 12.24 6.29
CA TYR A 26 7.88 13.54 5.84
C TYR A 26 7.78 14.51 7.02
N PHE A 27 8.24 15.74 6.81
CA PHE A 27 8.13 16.84 7.77
C PHE A 27 7.15 17.88 7.24
N PRO A 28 6.02 18.15 7.95
CA PRO A 28 5.06 19.15 7.51
C PRO A 28 5.70 20.55 7.54
N GLN A 29 5.91 21.14 6.36
CA GLN A 29 6.50 22.47 6.26
C GLN A 29 5.51 23.55 6.72
N GLY A 30 5.85 24.26 7.80
CA GLY A 30 5.06 25.39 8.32
C GLY A 30 4.10 25.04 9.45
N GLN A 31 4.13 23.80 9.94
CA GLN A 31 3.49 23.40 11.20
C GLN A 31 4.55 22.80 12.11
N ALA A 32 4.61 23.24 13.37
CA ALA A 32 5.39 22.54 14.40
C ALA A 32 4.69 21.20 14.67
N GLY A 33 5.06 20.16 13.91
CA GLY A 33 4.41 18.87 13.93
C GLY A 33 5.42 17.72 14.01
N PRO A 34 4.97 16.53 14.47
CA PRO A 34 5.80 15.35 14.48
C PRO A 34 6.17 14.93 13.06
N GLU A 35 7.32 14.27 12.92
CA GLU A 35 7.71 13.57 11.70
C GLU A 35 6.67 12.47 11.39
N TYR A 36 6.24 12.40 10.13
CA TYR A 36 5.31 11.37 9.66
C TYR A 36 6.07 10.27 8.91
N GLU A 37 5.86 9.03 9.31
CA GLU A 37 6.36 7.85 8.61
C GLU A 37 5.33 7.41 7.55
N ILE A 38 5.61 7.67 6.27
CA ILE A 38 4.72 7.33 5.16
C ILE A 38 5.15 6.01 4.53
N GLY A 39 4.26 5.03 4.54
CA GLY A 39 4.45 3.73 3.91
C GLY A 39 3.36 3.44 2.89
N ALA A 40 3.52 2.32 2.20
CA ALA A 40 2.41 1.69 1.51
C ALA A 40 2.52 0.16 1.64
N ARG A 41 1.50 -0.55 1.20
CA ARG A 41 1.51 -2.00 1.09
C ARG A 41 0.59 -2.45 -0.02
N LEU A 42 0.94 -3.58 -0.61
CA LEU A 42 0.11 -4.24 -1.60
C LEU A 42 -0.55 -5.45 -0.95
N VAL A 43 -1.87 -5.54 -1.08
CA VAL A 43 -2.64 -6.72 -0.72
C VAL A 43 -3.08 -7.38 -2.00
N HIS A 44 -2.43 -8.49 -2.33
CA HIS A 44 -2.70 -9.24 -3.54
C HIS A 44 -4.07 -9.92 -3.48
N GLY A 45 -4.88 -9.71 -4.51
CA GLY A 45 -6.14 -10.40 -4.73
C GLY A 45 -6.14 -11.15 -6.05
N LEU A 46 -7.15 -12.01 -6.26
CA LEU A 46 -7.23 -12.86 -7.45
C LEU A 46 -7.38 -12.07 -8.76
N TYR A 47 -8.06 -10.92 -8.73
CA TYR A 47 -8.40 -10.11 -9.91
C TYR A 47 -8.06 -8.62 -9.74
N ARG A 48 -7.82 -8.19 -8.50
CA ARG A 48 -7.50 -6.83 -8.12
C ARG A 48 -6.49 -6.85 -7.01
N ASP A 49 -5.48 -6.02 -7.13
CA ASP A 49 -4.59 -5.72 -6.04
C ASP A 49 -5.14 -4.49 -5.30
N ARG A 50 -5.10 -4.53 -3.98
CA ARG A 50 -5.43 -3.38 -3.14
C ARG A 50 -4.14 -2.69 -2.73
N LEU A 51 -4.04 -1.41 -3.06
CA LEU A 51 -2.99 -0.52 -2.62
C LEU A 51 -3.46 0.19 -1.35
N VAL A 52 -2.62 0.19 -0.33
CA VAL A 52 -2.91 0.88 0.93
C VAL A 52 -1.75 1.81 1.24
N ILE A 53 -2.03 3.08 1.54
CA ILE A 53 -1.04 4.05 2.03
C ILE A 53 -1.19 4.13 3.54
N THR A 54 -0.07 4.05 4.24
CA THR A 54 0.00 4.17 5.69
C THR A 54 0.70 5.45 6.11
N VAL A 55 0.27 6.03 7.23
CA VAL A 55 0.97 7.11 7.92
C VAL A 55 1.10 6.70 9.37
N ASN A 56 2.32 6.64 9.89
CA ASN A 56 2.63 6.13 11.23
C ASN A 56 1.97 4.76 11.49
N GLN A 57 2.09 3.85 10.51
CA GLN A 57 1.52 2.49 10.52
C GLN A 57 -0.02 2.40 10.54
N VAL A 58 -0.73 3.53 10.42
CA VAL A 58 -2.20 3.55 10.29
C VAL A 58 -2.57 3.58 8.81
N ASP A 59 -3.50 2.73 8.37
CA ASP A 59 -4.05 2.77 7.03
C ASP A 59 -4.87 4.06 6.83
N VAL A 60 -4.45 4.92 5.91
CA VAL A 60 -5.07 6.24 5.68
C VAL A 60 -5.79 6.32 4.34
N LEU A 61 -5.22 5.70 3.31
CA LEU A 61 -5.81 5.64 1.97
C LEU A 61 -5.82 4.19 1.49
N SER A 62 -6.90 3.82 0.79
CA SER A 62 -7.00 2.53 0.12
C SER A 62 -7.54 2.74 -1.29
N GLY A 63 -6.92 2.05 -2.25
CA GLY A 63 -7.28 2.08 -3.65
C GLY A 63 -7.11 0.69 -4.26
N GLU A 64 -7.65 0.51 -5.46
CA GLU A 64 -7.55 -0.75 -6.19
C GLU A 64 -6.85 -0.52 -7.53
N THR A 65 -6.09 -1.51 -7.96
CA THR A 65 -5.38 -1.55 -9.24
C THR A 65 -5.55 -2.93 -9.87
N THR A 66 -5.62 -2.99 -11.19
CA THR A 66 -5.69 -4.26 -11.92
C THR A 66 -4.70 -4.25 -13.07
N LEU A 67 -4.47 -5.40 -13.71
CA LEU A 67 -3.66 -5.47 -14.93
C LEU A 67 -4.14 -4.52 -16.03
N TRP A 68 -5.46 -4.31 -16.12
CA TRP A 68 -6.11 -3.48 -17.14
C TRP A 68 -6.25 -2.02 -16.73
N ARG A 69 -6.15 -1.74 -15.43
CA ARG A 69 -6.16 -0.40 -14.84
C ARG A 69 -4.93 -0.25 -13.96
N PRO A 70 -3.76 0.02 -14.55
CA PRO A 70 -2.49 0.12 -13.84
C PRO A 70 -2.32 1.47 -13.12
N TYR A 71 -3.43 2.08 -12.72
CA TYR A 71 -3.45 3.40 -12.10
C TYR A 71 -4.55 3.44 -11.04
N SER A 72 -4.24 4.06 -9.91
CA SER A 72 -5.17 4.31 -8.82
C SER A 72 -4.92 5.69 -8.23
N SER A 73 -5.99 6.45 -8.01
CA SER A 73 -5.93 7.75 -7.34
C SER A 73 -6.80 7.71 -6.11
N MET A 74 -6.22 8.12 -4.99
CA MET A 74 -6.83 8.10 -3.67
C MET A 74 -6.75 9.49 -3.05
N GLN A 75 -7.78 9.86 -2.31
CA GLN A 75 -7.84 11.11 -1.57
C GLN A 75 -8.54 10.88 -0.23
N GLY A 76 -8.13 11.64 0.78
CA GLY A 76 -8.67 11.58 2.12
C GLY A 76 -8.08 12.68 2.99
N THR A 77 -8.19 12.50 4.30
CA THR A 77 -7.69 13.47 5.28
C THR A 77 -6.96 12.71 6.40
N TYR A 78 -5.83 13.25 6.85
CA TYR A 78 -5.08 12.75 8.00
C TYR A 78 -4.76 13.90 8.93
N GLN A 79 -5.25 13.85 10.18
CA GLN A 79 -5.09 14.94 11.15
C GLN A 79 -5.47 16.32 10.58
N GLU A 80 -6.63 16.39 9.91
CA GLU A 80 -7.16 17.60 9.24
C GLU A 80 -6.38 18.09 8.00
N ILE A 81 -5.26 17.45 7.65
CA ILE A 81 -4.49 17.76 6.44
C ILE A 81 -4.98 16.90 5.28
N ALA A 82 -5.22 17.49 4.11
CA ALA A 82 -5.66 16.72 2.95
C ALA A 82 -4.51 15.84 2.44
N ILE A 83 -4.75 14.54 2.34
CA ILE A 83 -3.78 13.57 1.81
C ILE A 83 -4.28 13.02 0.49
N ARG A 84 -3.41 12.98 -0.52
CA ARG A 84 -3.69 12.37 -1.82
C ARG A 84 -2.56 11.44 -2.22
N ALA A 85 -2.91 10.39 -2.94
CA ALA A 85 -1.93 9.45 -3.48
C ALA A 85 -2.29 9.06 -4.90
N HIS A 86 -1.32 9.21 -5.80
CA HIS A 86 -1.41 8.76 -7.19
C HIS A 86 -0.45 7.60 -7.39
N CYS A 87 -1.02 6.41 -7.60
CA CYS A 87 -0.27 5.17 -7.78
C CYS A 87 -0.35 4.71 -9.23
N THR A 88 0.78 4.24 -9.74
CA THR A 88 0.91 3.64 -11.08
C THR A 88 1.60 2.30 -10.98
N ALA A 89 1.16 1.34 -11.79
CA ALA A 89 1.72 0.02 -11.90
C ALA A 89 2.42 -0.10 -13.26
N LYS A 90 3.70 -0.45 -13.27
CA LYS A 90 4.44 -0.75 -14.49
C LYS A 90 4.76 -2.23 -14.52
N ASN A 91 4.04 -2.95 -15.37
CA ASN A 91 4.35 -4.34 -15.65
C ASN A 91 5.65 -4.40 -16.47
N ARG A 92 6.60 -5.25 -16.06
CA ARG A 92 7.90 -5.43 -16.73
C ARG A 92 7.89 -6.60 -17.73
N GLY A 93 6.71 -7.09 -18.11
CA GLY A 93 6.54 -8.21 -19.01
C GLY A 93 6.38 -9.53 -18.25
N ILE A 94 6.40 -10.64 -18.98
CA ILE A 94 6.08 -11.98 -18.47
C ILE A 94 7.08 -12.44 -17.37
N GLU A 95 8.31 -11.93 -17.41
CA GLU A 95 9.40 -12.33 -16.51
C GLU A 95 9.67 -11.30 -15.40
N GLY A 96 9.00 -10.15 -15.42
CA GLY A 96 9.30 -9.03 -14.53
C GLY A 96 8.20 -8.78 -13.49
N MET A 97 8.58 -8.68 -12.22
CA MET A 97 7.64 -8.25 -11.16
C MET A 97 7.04 -6.88 -11.50
N THR A 98 5.72 -6.74 -11.32
CA THR A 98 5.02 -5.45 -11.45
C THR A 98 5.60 -4.47 -10.45
N ARG A 99 6.08 -3.33 -10.94
CA ARG A 99 6.58 -2.24 -10.10
C ARG A 99 5.49 -1.21 -9.88
N TYR A 100 5.16 -0.96 -8.62
CA TYR A 100 4.28 0.10 -8.20
C TYR A 100 5.07 1.36 -7.85
N THR A 101 4.53 2.51 -8.23
CA THR A 101 5.05 3.81 -7.86
C THR A 101 3.90 4.68 -7.40
N CYS A 102 3.94 5.09 -6.13
CA CYS A 102 2.95 5.96 -5.52
C CYS A 102 3.58 7.32 -5.17
N VAL A 103 2.96 8.39 -5.63
CA VAL A 103 3.28 9.76 -5.26
C VAL A 103 2.25 10.21 -4.23
N VAL A 104 2.69 10.47 -3.01
CA VAL A 104 1.85 10.89 -1.89
C VAL A 104 2.07 12.38 -1.63
N THR A 105 0.98 13.11 -1.48
CA THR A 105 0.99 14.55 -1.21
C THR A 105 0.14 14.90 0.00
N PHE A 106 0.59 15.87 0.79
CA PHE A 106 -0.19 16.52 1.85
C PHE A 106 -0.42 17.98 1.45
N ASP A 107 -1.67 18.44 1.40
CA ASP A 107 -2.07 19.79 0.94
C ASP A 107 -1.33 20.22 -0.34
N ASP A 108 -1.38 19.34 -1.35
CA ASP A 108 -0.74 19.55 -2.67
C ASP A 108 0.80 19.62 -2.68
N ARG A 109 1.46 19.36 -1.53
CA ARG A 109 2.92 19.28 -1.43
C ARG A 109 3.39 17.83 -1.48
N LEU A 110 4.45 17.57 -2.24
CA LEU A 110 5.07 16.24 -2.30
C LEU A 110 5.58 15.82 -0.92
N ALA A 111 5.01 14.76 -0.38
CA ALA A 111 5.41 14.21 0.91
C ALA A 111 6.31 12.99 0.74
N ALA A 112 5.94 12.06 -0.14
CA ALA A 112 6.74 10.87 -0.42
C ALA A 112 6.57 10.37 -1.85
N ARG A 113 7.63 9.71 -2.36
CA ARG A 113 7.58 8.85 -3.54
C ARG A 113 7.95 7.44 -3.11
N LEU A 114 6.96 6.55 -3.13
CA LEU A 114 7.08 5.16 -2.73
C LEU A 114 7.23 4.30 -3.98
N VAL A 115 8.20 3.38 -3.98
CA VAL A 115 8.45 2.43 -5.09
C VAL A 115 8.57 1.04 -4.50
N PHE A 116 7.79 0.09 -5.03
CA PHE A 116 7.66 -1.26 -4.49
C PHE A 116 7.18 -2.26 -5.53
#